data_AF-A0A2A8LSF4-F1
#
_entry.id   AF-A0A2A8LSF4-F1
#
_cell.length_a   1.000
_cell.length_b   1.000
_cell.length_c   1.000
_cell.angle_alpha   90.00
_cell.angle_beta   90.00
_cell.angle_gamma   90.00
#
_symmetry.space_group_name_H-M   'P 1'
#
loop_
_entity.id
_entity.type
_entity.pdbx_description
1 polymer ?
#
loop_
_entity_poly.entity_id
_entity_poly.type
_entity_poly.pdbx_seq_one_letter_code
_entity_poly.pdbx_strand_id
1 'polypeptide(L)'
;MTQIMYHHTAINVLSLLQNMSNNKMNDIQLEAELKKIEKQFRVKYEELVDLYNRMVLFQIDVEKNGGMRAYEKSAITWLKSELELLYEVYQFCQRYGLNIINISKYVSKNELNLFRKTESQLQNTYYKLKKCEIPFENIEKQKPGRKRKYTPVKETIVETKKENKQEVKEEVGYKETEKSLVTVISGIVDNFETISQCSERKEDELHQFMEGIYKLSSMAAGRSREAKNTRSLESELQALQLENERLKREKEELVRDIKDMTQHLNHFIISSDIDQIRKLPTFVQDCKIELYKLGLFNAQDGKMKIMVDRRGQVMTVTP
;
A
#
# COMPACT_ATOMS: atom_id res chain seq x y z
N MET A 1 -21.08 32.00 33.18
CA MET A 1 -19.99 31.78 32.20
C MET A 1 -19.26 30.49 32.56
N THR A 2 -19.94 29.37 32.38
CA THR A 2 -19.62 28.06 32.97
C THR A 2 -19.91 26.99 31.93
N GLN A 3 -19.28 27.10 30.75
CA GLN A 3 -19.59 26.23 29.61
C GLN A 3 -18.37 25.82 28.76
N ILE A 4 -17.14 26.04 29.24
CA ILE A 4 -15.93 25.76 28.45
C ILE A 4 -15.03 24.66 29.08
N MET A 5 -15.31 24.21 30.31
CA MET A 5 -14.34 23.44 31.10
C MET A 5 -14.71 21.98 31.41
N TYR A 6 -15.50 21.33 30.55
CA TYR A 6 -15.58 19.88 30.48
C TYR A 6 -15.36 19.45 29.03
N HIS A 7 -14.08 19.38 28.62
CA HIS A 7 -13.75 18.61 27.43
C HIS A 7 -14.27 17.20 27.66
N HIS A 8 -15.23 16.81 26.84
CA HIS A 8 -15.91 15.53 26.91
C HIS A 8 -14.88 14.39 26.89
N THR A 9 -15.03 13.38 27.77
CA THR A 9 -14.11 12.23 27.94
C THR A 9 -13.55 11.71 26.63
N ALA A 10 -14.42 11.47 25.64
CA ALA A 10 -14.05 10.98 24.33
C ALA A 10 -13.10 11.91 23.54
N ILE A 11 -13.27 13.24 23.62
CA ILE A 11 -12.41 14.21 22.90
C ILE A 11 -11.01 14.25 23.51
N ASN A 12 -10.91 14.16 24.84
CA ASN A 12 -9.61 14.08 25.52
C ASN A 12 -8.88 12.78 25.16
N VAL A 13 -9.60 11.65 25.13
CA VAL A 13 -9.05 10.36 24.70
C VAL A 13 -8.53 10.46 23.27
N LEU A 14 -9.32 11.01 22.33
CA LEU A 14 -8.90 11.16 20.94
C LEU A 14 -7.66 12.06 20.79
N SER A 15 -7.59 13.16 21.55
CA SER A 15 -6.41 14.04 21.57
C SER A 15 -5.15 13.30 22.05
N LEU A 16 -5.28 12.51 23.12
CA LEU A 16 -4.17 11.71 23.65
C LEU A 16 -3.74 10.62 22.66
N LEU A 17 -4.69 9.90 22.06
CA LEU A 17 -4.40 8.89 21.03
C LEU A 17 -3.70 9.51 19.81
N GLN A 18 -4.15 10.68 19.35
CA GLN A 18 -3.54 11.39 18.23
C GLN A 18 -2.09 11.82 18.54
N ASN A 19 -1.83 12.33 19.75
CA ASN A 19 -0.47 12.68 20.18
C ASN A 19 0.46 11.47 20.23
N MET A 20 -0.05 10.32 20.68
CA MET A 20 0.70 9.05 20.67
C MET A 20 0.89 8.48 19.26
N SER A 21 -0.04 8.73 18.34
CA SER A 21 0.13 8.32 16.93
C SER A 21 1.18 9.16 16.22
N ASN A 22 1.31 10.44 16.57
CA ASN A 22 2.30 11.35 15.98
C ASN A 22 3.71 11.12 16.53
N ASN A 23 3.82 10.84 17.83
CA ASN A 23 5.08 10.52 18.49
C ASN A 23 5.31 9.01 18.37
N LYS A 24 6.23 8.58 17.51
CA LYS A 24 6.62 7.17 17.36
C LYS A 24 7.14 6.61 18.70
N MET A 25 6.24 6.12 19.55
CA MET A 25 6.52 5.53 20.85
C MET A 25 6.88 4.05 20.70
N ASN A 26 7.67 3.53 21.65
CA ASN A 26 7.95 2.10 21.73
C ASN A 26 6.72 1.34 22.27
N ASP A 27 6.54 0.09 21.86
CA ASP A 27 5.36 -0.73 22.21
C ASP A 27 5.08 -0.82 23.72
N ILE A 28 6.14 -0.92 24.54
CA ILE A 28 6.03 -0.98 26.01
C ILE A 28 5.47 0.34 26.59
N GLN A 29 5.87 1.48 26.01
CA GLN A 29 5.40 2.80 26.44
C GLN A 29 3.96 3.04 25.97
N LEU A 30 3.63 2.59 24.75
CA LEU A 30 2.29 2.66 24.21
C LEU A 30 1.29 1.87 25.08
N GLU A 31 1.63 0.63 25.45
CA GLU A 31 0.76 -0.19 26.28
C GLU A 31 0.52 0.44 27.66
N ALA A 32 1.57 1.02 28.26
CA ALA A 32 1.48 1.71 29.55
C ALA A 32 0.57 2.95 29.48
N GLU A 33 0.70 3.77 28.44
CA GLU A 33 -0.14 4.96 28.25
C GLU A 33 -1.60 4.59 27.91
N LEU A 34 -1.84 3.54 27.11
CA LEU A 34 -3.20 3.05 26.84
C LEU A 34 -3.88 2.56 28.14
N LYS A 35 -3.17 1.80 28.99
CA LYS A 35 -3.67 1.38 30.32
C LYS A 35 -3.92 2.56 31.25
N LYS A 36 -3.15 3.63 31.14
CA LYS A 36 -3.36 4.87 31.92
C LYS A 36 -4.62 5.60 31.47
N ILE A 37 -4.83 5.72 30.16
CA ILE A 37 -6.04 6.30 29.56
C ILE A 37 -7.28 5.49 29.95
N GLU A 38 -7.19 4.15 29.87
CA GLU A 38 -8.24 3.23 30.30
C GLU A 38 -8.71 3.53 31.72
N LYS A 39 -7.76 3.59 32.68
CA LYS A 39 -8.04 3.87 34.09
C LYS A 39 -8.59 5.28 34.32
N GLN A 40 -8.05 6.27 33.62
CA GLN A 40 -8.41 7.68 33.82
C GLN A 40 -9.79 8.01 33.26
N PHE A 41 -10.12 7.48 32.08
CA PHE A 41 -11.34 7.84 31.35
C PHE A 41 -12.42 6.75 31.39
N ARG A 42 -12.15 5.60 32.03
CA ARG A 42 -13.05 4.43 32.14
C ARG A 42 -13.55 3.96 30.78
N VAL A 43 -12.66 3.94 29.80
CA VAL A 43 -12.89 3.42 28.45
C VAL A 43 -12.41 1.97 28.40
N LYS A 44 -12.99 1.11 27.55
CA LYS A 44 -12.49 -0.26 27.38
C LYS A 44 -11.14 -0.26 26.65
N TYR A 45 -10.20 -1.06 27.13
CA TYR A 45 -8.88 -1.18 26.51
C TYR A 45 -8.94 -1.58 25.03
N GLU A 46 -9.79 -2.55 24.68
CA GLU A 46 -9.96 -3.02 23.29
C GLU A 46 -10.38 -1.90 22.34
N GLU A 47 -11.33 -1.05 22.76
CA GLU A 47 -11.79 0.09 21.96
C GLU A 47 -10.68 1.13 21.76
N LEU A 48 -9.81 1.32 22.75
CA LEU A 48 -8.66 2.23 22.65
C LEU A 48 -7.62 1.71 21.66
N VAL A 49 -7.32 0.41 21.72
CA VAL A 49 -6.37 -0.24 20.81
C VAL A 49 -6.88 -0.19 19.38
N ASP A 50 -8.17 -0.48 19.16
CA ASP A 50 -8.78 -0.42 17.83
C ASP A 50 -8.74 1.00 17.24
N LEU A 51 -9.12 2.01 18.02
CA LEU A 51 -9.03 3.41 17.59
C LEU A 51 -7.60 3.82 17.26
N TYR A 52 -6.65 3.46 18.11
CA TYR A 52 -5.23 3.74 17.89
C TYR A 52 -4.72 3.08 16.60
N ASN A 53 -5.01 1.79 16.40
CA ASN A 53 -4.61 1.05 15.21
C ASN A 53 -5.20 1.67 13.94
N ARG A 54 -6.47 2.11 13.97
CA ARG A 54 -7.11 2.81 12.83
C ARG A 54 -6.44 4.15 12.55
N MET A 55 -6.04 4.91 13.58
CA MET A 55 -5.30 6.17 13.42
C MET A 55 -3.94 5.93 12.77
N VAL A 56 -3.21 4.90 13.22
CA VAL A 56 -1.91 4.53 12.66
C VAL A 56 -2.04 4.05 11.21
N LEU A 57 -3.04 3.22 10.89
CA LEU A 57 -3.30 2.78 9.52
C LEU A 57 -3.60 3.95 8.58
N PHE A 58 -4.41 4.90 9.02
CA PHE A 58 -4.67 6.13 8.26
C PHE A 58 -3.37 6.91 8.02
N GLN A 59 -2.53 7.08 9.03
CA GLN A 59 -1.25 7.77 8.88
C GLN A 59 -0.32 7.04 7.91
N ILE A 60 -0.24 5.71 7.98
CA ILE A 60 0.56 4.90 7.05
C ILE A 60 0.10 5.11 5.60
N ASP A 61 -1.21 5.08 5.34
CA ASP A 61 -1.74 5.26 3.99
C ASP A 61 -1.56 6.69 3.47
N VAL A 62 -1.60 7.69 4.36
CA VAL A 62 -1.21 9.06 4.05
C VAL A 62 0.26 9.13 3.63
N GLU A 63 1.16 8.50 4.38
CA GLU A 63 2.59 8.49 4.05
C GLU A 63 2.85 7.77 2.72
N LYS A 64 2.16 6.65 2.44
CA LYS A 64 2.22 5.97 1.13
C LYS A 64 1.82 6.88 -0.04
N ASN A 65 0.89 7.82 0.18
CA ASN A 65 0.48 8.80 -0.82
C ASN A 65 1.43 10.01 -0.92
N GLY A 66 2.62 9.97 -0.30
CA GLY A 66 3.60 11.06 -0.31
C GLY A 66 3.37 12.11 0.78
N GLY A 67 2.66 11.73 1.85
CA GLY A 67 2.37 12.59 3.01
C GLY A 67 1.13 13.47 2.83
N MET A 68 0.71 14.15 3.91
CA MET A 68 -0.57 14.86 3.96
C MET A 68 -0.76 15.93 2.87
N ARG A 69 0.32 16.63 2.46
CA ARG A 69 0.24 17.66 1.40
C ARG A 69 0.00 17.07 0.02
N ALA A 70 0.61 15.91 -0.28
CA ALA A 70 0.40 15.21 -1.54
C ALA A 70 -1.00 14.60 -1.57
N TYR A 71 -1.44 14.01 -0.46
CA TYR A 71 -2.79 13.50 -0.30
C TYR A 71 -3.87 14.56 -0.56
N GLU A 72 -3.78 15.74 0.04
CA GLU A 72 -4.75 16.84 -0.18
C GLU A 72 -4.88 17.26 -1.64
N LYS A 73 -3.76 17.28 -2.37
CA LYS A 73 -3.68 17.65 -3.79
C LYS A 73 -4.03 16.50 -4.73
N SER A 74 -4.05 15.26 -4.23
CA SER A 74 -4.34 14.07 -5.03
C SER A 74 -5.77 14.06 -5.59
N ALA A 75 -6.03 13.14 -6.52
CA ALA A 75 -7.37 12.87 -7.03
C ALA A 75 -8.28 12.18 -6.00
N ILE A 76 -7.76 11.75 -4.84
CA ILE A 76 -8.52 11.03 -3.81
C ILE A 76 -9.16 12.05 -2.86
N THR A 77 -10.44 11.86 -2.56
CA THR A 77 -11.22 12.65 -1.58
C THR A 77 -11.17 12.02 -0.19
N TRP A 78 -11.35 10.70 -0.14
CA TRP A 78 -11.33 9.89 1.08
C TRP A 78 -10.55 8.61 0.85
N LEU A 79 -9.65 8.29 1.77
CA LEU A 79 -9.01 6.97 1.80
C LEU A 79 -9.93 5.97 2.51
N LYS A 80 -9.82 4.69 2.16
CA LYS A 80 -10.51 3.61 2.86
C LYS A 80 -10.24 3.65 4.37
N SER A 81 -8.97 3.74 4.76
CA SER A 81 -8.55 3.83 6.17
C SER A 81 -9.06 5.11 6.84
N GLU A 82 -9.19 6.21 6.10
CA GLU A 82 -9.80 7.46 6.61
C GLU A 82 -11.30 7.29 6.90
N LEU A 83 -12.04 6.60 6.02
CA LEU A 83 -13.48 6.33 6.21
C LEU A 83 -13.74 5.37 7.37
N GLU A 84 -12.91 4.34 7.52
CA GLU A 84 -12.98 3.41 8.65
C GLU A 84 -12.70 4.13 9.97
N LEU A 85 -11.66 4.95 10.03
CA LEU A 85 -11.36 5.78 11.20
C LEU A 85 -12.49 6.78 11.49
N LEU A 86 -13.05 7.42 10.45
CA LEU A 86 -14.16 8.36 10.59
C LEU A 86 -15.37 7.68 11.24
N TYR A 87 -15.73 6.49 10.77
CA TYR A 87 -16.86 5.75 11.29
C TYR A 87 -16.65 5.37 12.76
N GLU A 88 -15.49 4.80 13.09
CA GLU A 88 -15.18 4.38 14.48
C GLU A 88 -15.13 5.56 15.45
N VAL A 89 -14.51 6.68 15.06
CA VAL A 89 -14.45 7.88 15.91
C VAL A 89 -15.85 8.42 16.22
N TYR A 90 -16.75 8.42 15.23
CA TYR A 90 -18.13 8.85 15.46
C TYR A 90 -18.88 7.89 16.36
N GLN A 91 -18.74 6.58 16.17
CA GLN A 91 -19.36 5.57 17.03
C GLN A 91 -18.86 5.67 18.47
N PHE A 92 -17.55 5.80 18.65
CA PHE A 92 -16.92 6.00 19.94
C PHE A 92 -17.48 7.25 20.62
N CYS A 93 -17.40 8.42 19.99
CA CYS A 93 -17.88 9.66 20.58
C CYS A 93 -19.38 9.64 20.91
N GLN A 94 -20.21 8.99 20.08
CA GLN A 94 -21.64 8.82 20.33
C GLN A 94 -21.91 7.98 21.59
N ARG A 95 -21.15 6.89 21.80
CA ARG A 95 -21.28 6.05 23.01
C ARG A 95 -21.03 6.83 24.30
N TYR A 96 -20.16 7.83 24.25
CA TYR A 96 -19.89 8.68 25.40
C TYR A 96 -20.87 9.87 25.54
N GLY A 97 -21.83 10.06 24.61
CA GLY A 97 -22.87 11.09 24.70
C GLY A 97 -22.65 12.34 23.84
N LEU A 98 -21.72 12.35 22.89
CA LEU A 98 -21.55 13.48 21.98
C LEU A 98 -22.56 13.46 20.82
N ASN A 99 -23.16 14.61 20.56
CA ASN A 99 -23.96 14.84 19.38
C ASN A 99 -23.10 14.89 18.12
N ILE A 100 -23.60 14.38 16.99
CA ILE A 100 -22.92 14.36 15.68
C ILE A 100 -22.32 15.72 15.31
N ILE A 101 -23.07 16.81 15.55
CA ILE A 101 -22.63 18.18 15.26
C ILE A 101 -21.37 18.53 16.07
N ASN A 102 -21.37 18.23 17.37
CA ASN A 102 -20.25 18.49 18.26
C ASN A 102 -19.04 17.63 17.86
N ILE A 103 -19.24 16.34 17.56
CA ILE A 103 -18.17 15.44 17.07
C ILE A 103 -17.51 16.04 15.85
N SER A 104 -18.32 16.49 14.89
CA SER A 104 -17.82 17.06 13.64
C SER A 104 -16.97 18.29 13.87
N LYS A 105 -17.39 19.15 14.81
CA LYS A 105 -16.66 20.35 15.21
C LYS A 105 -15.29 19.98 15.82
N TYR A 106 -15.29 19.14 16.85
CA TYR A 106 -14.08 18.77 17.59
C TYR A 106 -13.06 18.01 16.74
N VAL A 107 -13.51 17.12 15.85
CA VAL A 107 -12.64 16.23 15.08
C VAL A 107 -12.20 16.86 13.75
N SER A 108 -12.80 17.99 13.36
CA SER A 108 -12.43 18.73 12.14
C SER A 108 -11.04 19.35 12.20
N LYS A 109 -10.60 19.85 11.04
CA LYS A 109 -9.38 20.64 10.87
C LYS A 109 -9.26 21.88 11.78
N ASN A 110 -10.38 22.36 12.34
CA ASN A 110 -10.41 23.60 13.12
C ASN A 110 -10.01 23.40 14.58
N GLU A 111 -10.19 22.18 15.12
CA GLU A 111 -9.93 21.88 16.53
C GLU A 111 -8.85 20.79 16.66
N LEU A 112 -9.23 19.51 16.84
CA LEU A 112 -8.23 18.43 16.99
C LEU A 112 -7.44 18.16 15.71
N ASN A 113 -7.93 18.60 14.55
CA ASN A 113 -7.29 18.37 13.26
C ASN A 113 -6.95 16.89 13.00
N LEU A 114 -7.78 15.99 13.52
CA LEU A 114 -7.65 14.56 13.28
C LEU A 114 -7.91 14.25 11.80
N PHE A 115 -8.93 14.90 11.23
CA PHE A 115 -9.15 14.90 9.79
C PHE A 115 -8.93 16.30 9.23
N ARG A 116 -8.19 16.39 8.12
CA ARG A 116 -8.05 17.63 7.35
C ARG A 116 -9.27 17.91 6.46
N LYS A 117 -10.45 17.83 7.06
CA LYS A 117 -11.76 17.98 6.43
C LYS A 117 -12.58 18.99 7.24
N THR A 118 -13.51 19.66 6.56
CA THR A 118 -14.45 20.58 7.22
C THR A 118 -15.52 19.81 7.98
N GLU A 119 -16.15 20.47 8.95
CA GLU A 119 -17.24 19.90 9.75
C GLU A 119 -18.36 19.34 8.86
N SER A 120 -18.77 20.10 7.83
CA SER A 120 -19.81 19.65 6.89
C SER A 120 -19.37 18.46 6.04
N GLN A 121 -18.10 18.40 5.62
CA GLN A 121 -17.58 17.25 4.88
C GLN A 121 -17.62 15.97 5.72
N LEU A 122 -17.26 16.07 7.00
CA LEU A 122 -17.30 14.97 7.95
C LEU A 122 -18.74 14.50 8.20
N GLN A 123 -19.66 15.42 8.47
CA GLN A 123 -21.09 15.08 8.70
C GLN A 123 -21.71 14.38 7.49
N ASN A 124 -21.55 14.97 6.31
CA ASN A 124 -22.15 14.43 5.09
C ASN A 124 -21.61 13.03 4.78
N THR A 125 -20.30 12.82 4.95
CA THR A 125 -19.67 11.53 4.70
C THR A 125 -20.09 10.49 5.74
N TYR A 126 -20.15 10.89 7.02
CA TYR A 126 -20.63 10.01 8.09
C TYR A 126 -22.08 9.55 7.85
N TYR A 127 -22.99 10.46 7.46
CA TYR A 127 -24.37 10.07 7.16
C TYR A 127 -24.46 9.15 5.94
N LYS A 128 -23.65 9.38 4.91
CA LYS A 128 -23.56 8.50 3.73
C LYS A 128 -23.04 7.10 4.09
N LEU A 129 -22.02 7.01 4.95
CA LEU A 129 -21.51 5.75 5.48
C LEU A 129 -22.58 5.02 6.31
N LYS A 130 -23.25 5.74 7.22
CA LYS A 130 -24.30 5.18 8.08
C LYS A 130 -25.49 4.62 7.28
N LYS A 131 -25.82 5.25 6.15
CA LYS A 131 -26.89 4.80 5.25
C LYS A 131 -26.42 3.78 4.19
N CYS A 132 -25.15 3.37 4.23
CA CYS A 132 -24.54 2.51 3.22
C CYS A 132 -24.62 3.06 1.78
N GLU A 133 -24.67 4.39 1.63
CA GLU A 133 -24.69 5.07 0.32
C GLU A 133 -23.31 5.07 -0.35
N ILE A 134 -22.24 4.88 0.44
CA ILE A 134 -20.86 4.76 -0.02
C ILE A 134 -20.18 3.56 0.63
N PRO A 135 -19.36 2.77 -0.11
CA PRO A 135 -18.59 1.66 0.44
C PRO A 135 -17.34 2.16 1.19
N PHE A 136 -16.76 1.28 2.01
CA PHE A 136 -15.44 1.49 2.64
C PHE A 136 -14.31 1.25 1.61
N GLU A 137 -14.20 2.15 0.65
CA GLU A 137 -13.20 2.13 -0.43
C GLU A 137 -12.63 3.54 -0.68
N ASN A 138 -11.56 3.63 -1.46
CA ASN A 138 -10.99 4.92 -1.83
C ASN A 138 -11.99 5.69 -2.72
N ILE A 139 -12.39 6.88 -2.29
CA ILE A 139 -13.33 7.73 -3.01
C ILE A 139 -12.57 8.80 -3.77
N GLU A 140 -12.63 8.77 -5.10
CA GLU A 140 -12.03 9.79 -5.95
C GLU A 140 -12.87 11.07 -6.05
N LYS A 141 -12.20 12.20 -6.28
CA LYS A 141 -12.81 13.52 -6.52
C LYS A 141 -13.56 13.48 -7.85
N GLN A 142 -14.88 13.44 -7.78
CA GLN A 142 -15.70 13.63 -8.97
C GLN A 142 -15.68 15.09 -9.41
N LYS A 143 -15.38 15.34 -10.69
CA LYS A 143 -15.47 16.69 -11.25
C LYS A 143 -16.94 17.14 -11.28
N PRO A 144 -17.29 18.31 -10.73
CA PRO A 144 -18.62 18.87 -10.88
C PRO A 144 -18.87 19.18 -12.37
N GLY A 145 -20.05 18.83 -12.86
CA GLY A 145 -20.41 19.09 -14.25
C GLY A 145 -21.44 18.11 -14.79
N ARG A 146 -22.13 18.53 -15.86
CA ARG A 146 -23.07 17.69 -16.58
C ARG A 146 -22.32 16.50 -17.17
N LYS A 147 -22.74 15.28 -16.84
CA LYS A 147 -22.20 14.06 -17.48
C LYS A 147 -22.35 14.22 -19.00
N ARG A 148 -21.26 13.97 -19.74
CA ARG A 148 -21.32 13.99 -21.21
C ARG A 148 -22.35 12.97 -21.65
N LYS A 149 -23.25 13.34 -22.58
CA LYS A 149 -24.16 12.39 -23.20
C LYS A 149 -23.30 11.34 -23.90
N TYR A 150 -23.36 10.11 -23.43
CA TYR A 150 -22.69 8.99 -24.07
C TYR A 150 -23.45 8.67 -25.35
N THR A 151 -22.82 8.89 -26.50
CA THR A 151 -23.24 8.29 -27.76
C THR A 151 -22.49 6.96 -27.82
N PRO A 152 -23.17 5.80 -27.81
CA PRO A 152 -22.49 4.52 -27.97
C PRO A 152 -21.79 4.56 -29.32
N VAL A 153 -20.46 4.59 -29.30
CA VAL A 153 -19.67 4.23 -30.48
C VAL A 153 -20.02 2.77 -30.72
N LYS A 154 -20.72 2.48 -31.82
CA LYS A 154 -20.92 1.11 -32.28
C LYS A 154 -19.53 0.49 -32.36
N GLU A 155 -19.27 -0.45 -31.47
CA GLU A 155 -18.13 -1.35 -31.58
C GLU A 155 -18.27 -2.04 -32.93
N THR A 156 -17.43 -1.67 -33.88
CA THR A 156 -17.23 -2.47 -35.09
C THR A 156 -16.59 -3.76 -34.60
N ILE A 157 -17.43 -4.76 -34.37
CA ILE A 157 -17.05 -6.15 -34.19
C ILE A 157 -16.26 -6.51 -35.44
N VAL A 158 -14.92 -6.52 -35.35
CA VAL A 158 -14.08 -7.09 -36.38
C VAL A 158 -14.22 -8.59 -36.23
N GLU A 159 -15.17 -9.14 -36.98
CA GLU A 159 -15.30 -10.57 -37.22
C GLU A 159 -13.95 -11.13 -37.66
N THR A 160 -13.46 -12.06 -36.85
CA THR A 160 -12.34 -12.93 -37.17
C THR A 160 -12.77 -13.84 -38.33
N LYS A 161 -12.33 -13.55 -39.56
CA LYS A 161 -12.46 -14.48 -40.69
C LYS A 161 -11.12 -15.18 -40.96
N LYS A 162 -11.15 -16.50 -40.79
CA LYS A 162 -10.15 -17.47 -41.23
C LYS A 162 -10.21 -17.68 -42.75
N GLU A 163 -9.02 -17.90 -43.33
CA GLU A 163 -8.67 -18.68 -44.53
C GLU A 163 -9.22 -18.14 -45.89
N ASN A 164 -8.48 -18.04 -46.99
CA ASN A 164 -7.49 -18.97 -47.57
C ASN A 164 -6.54 -18.28 -48.56
N LYS A 165 -5.41 -18.96 -48.81
CA LYS A 165 -4.32 -18.68 -49.76
C LYS A 165 -4.79 -18.41 -51.20
N GLN A 166 -4.16 -17.43 -51.86
CA GLN A 166 -3.61 -17.64 -53.21
C GLN A 166 -2.43 -16.70 -53.46
N GLU A 167 -1.30 -17.31 -53.84
CA GLU A 167 -0.04 -16.68 -54.17
C GLU A 167 -0.17 -15.76 -55.39
N VAL A 168 0.32 -14.52 -55.29
CA VAL A 168 0.86 -13.78 -56.44
C VAL A 168 2.29 -13.41 -56.07
N LYS A 169 3.22 -14.06 -56.76
CA LYS A 169 4.63 -13.72 -56.78
C LYS A 169 4.79 -12.37 -57.47
N GLU A 170 5.21 -11.36 -56.70
CA GLU A 170 6.07 -10.31 -57.24
C GLU A 170 7.30 -10.22 -56.35
N GLU A 171 8.39 -10.78 -56.86
CA GLU A 171 9.75 -10.53 -56.41
C GLU A 171 10.04 -9.03 -56.59
N VAL A 172 9.80 -8.24 -55.55
CA VAL A 172 10.41 -6.91 -55.44
C VAL A 172 11.70 -7.08 -54.68
N GLY A 173 12.79 -7.16 -55.45
CA GLY A 173 14.14 -7.34 -54.94
C GLY A 173 14.48 -6.35 -53.83
N TYR A 174 14.96 -6.89 -52.72
CA TYR A 174 15.69 -6.13 -51.71
C TYR A 174 16.93 -5.53 -52.37
N LYS A 175 16.82 -4.27 -52.83
CA LYS A 175 17.97 -3.38 -52.87
C LYS A 175 18.02 -2.68 -51.53
N GLU A 176 18.92 -3.18 -50.68
CA GLU A 176 19.48 -2.41 -49.57
C GLU A 176 19.89 -1.03 -50.08
N THR A 177 19.07 -0.05 -49.75
CA THR A 177 19.58 1.28 -49.46
C THR A 177 19.01 1.64 -48.10
N GLU A 178 19.52 1.03 -47.05
CA GLU A 178 19.60 1.70 -45.75
C GLU A 178 20.49 2.93 -45.94
N LYS A 179 19.95 3.97 -46.58
CA LYS A 179 20.46 5.31 -46.34
C LYS A 179 20.15 5.55 -44.87
N SER A 180 21.18 5.44 -44.03
CA SER A 180 21.10 5.76 -42.61
C SER A 180 20.23 6.99 -42.44
N LEU A 181 19.29 6.98 -41.49
CA LEU A 181 18.41 8.13 -41.22
C LEU A 181 19.23 9.43 -41.12
N VAL A 182 20.48 9.33 -40.65
CA VAL A 182 21.49 10.40 -40.62
C VAL A 182 21.85 10.91 -42.02
N THR A 183 22.05 10.03 -43.01
CA THR A 183 22.33 10.40 -44.41
C THR A 183 21.10 11.03 -45.08
N VAL A 184 19.89 10.56 -44.74
CA VAL A 184 18.64 11.17 -45.23
C VAL A 184 18.44 12.56 -44.61
N ILE A 185 18.68 12.70 -43.29
CA ILE A 185 18.63 13.99 -42.59
C ILE A 185 19.72 14.93 -43.11
N SER A 186 20.94 14.45 -43.36
CA SER A 186 22.04 15.26 -43.91
C SER A 186 21.74 15.74 -45.32
N GLY A 187 21.22 14.88 -46.22
CA GLY A 187 20.83 15.31 -47.57
C GLY A 187 19.59 16.21 -47.59
N ILE A 188 18.79 16.17 -46.52
CA ILE A 188 17.69 17.11 -46.28
C ILE A 188 18.26 18.47 -45.81
N VAL A 189 19.26 18.48 -44.92
CA VAL A 189 19.99 19.68 -44.46
C VAL A 189 20.74 20.38 -45.61
N ASP A 190 21.38 19.64 -46.51
CA ASP A 190 22.08 20.21 -47.68
C ASP A 190 21.09 20.87 -48.67
N ASN A 191 19.91 20.27 -48.85
CA ASN A 191 18.81 20.90 -49.61
C ASN A 191 18.22 22.12 -48.87
N PHE A 192 18.33 22.20 -47.54
CA PHE A 192 17.83 23.29 -46.72
C PHE A 192 18.74 24.52 -46.69
N GLU A 193 20.06 24.37 -46.76
CA GLU A 193 21.00 25.49 -46.99
C GLU A 193 20.72 26.23 -48.31
N THR A 194 20.19 25.51 -49.30
CA THR A 194 19.81 26.07 -50.60
C THR A 194 18.47 26.81 -50.56
N ILE A 195 17.57 26.46 -49.63
CA ILE A 195 16.22 27.04 -49.51
C ILE A 195 16.20 28.30 -48.63
N SER A 196 17.08 28.41 -47.63
CA SER A 196 17.21 29.60 -46.77
C SER A 196 17.55 30.88 -47.56
N GLN A 197 18.13 30.73 -48.76
CA GLN A 197 18.48 31.84 -49.64
C GLN A 197 17.30 32.43 -50.43
N CYS A 198 16.10 31.85 -50.38
CA CYS A 198 15.00 32.23 -51.29
C CYS A 198 13.76 32.91 -50.66
N SER A 199 13.55 32.91 -49.33
CA SER A 199 12.51 33.73 -48.66
C SER A 199 12.40 33.45 -47.14
N GLU A 200 12.24 34.48 -46.30
CA GLU A 200 12.04 34.37 -44.83
C GLU A 200 10.92 33.40 -44.41
N ARG A 201 9.79 33.36 -45.15
CA ARG A 201 8.66 32.44 -44.84
C ARG A 201 9.02 30.96 -44.88
N LYS A 202 10.00 30.57 -45.72
CA LYS A 202 10.46 29.17 -45.82
C LYS A 202 11.45 28.82 -44.72
N GLU A 203 12.08 29.81 -44.10
CA GLU A 203 12.99 29.62 -42.95
C GLU A 203 12.21 29.33 -41.66
N ASP A 204 11.06 29.99 -41.46
CA ASP A 204 10.16 29.71 -40.33
C ASP A 204 9.56 28.28 -40.40
N GLU A 205 9.11 27.87 -41.60
CA GLU A 205 8.62 26.50 -41.84
C GLU A 205 9.73 25.45 -41.63
N LEU A 206 10.97 25.80 -41.98
CA LEU A 206 12.15 24.97 -41.76
C LEU A 206 12.47 24.82 -40.26
N HIS A 207 12.42 25.91 -39.49
CA HIS A 207 12.65 25.85 -38.05
C HIS A 207 11.58 24.99 -37.36
N GLN A 208 10.31 25.12 -37.75
CA GLN A 208 9.23 24.28 -37.25
C GLN A 208 9.41 22.80 -37.61
N PHE A 209 9.92 22.49 -38.81
CA PHE A 209 10.20 21.12 -39.23
C PHE A 209 11.34 20.49 -38.43
N MET A 210 12.46 21.20 -38.24
CA MET A 210 13.56 20.73 -37.40
C MET A 210 13.12 20.54 -35.94
N GLU A 211 12.39 21.50 -35.37
CA GLU A 211 11.84 21.37 -34.02
C GLU A 211 10.92 20.15 -33.90
N GLY A 212 10.11 19.87 -34.94
CA GLY A 212 9.29 18.67 -35.05
C GLY A 212 10.12 17.38 -34.98
N ILE A 213 11.23 17.30 -35.73
CA ILE A 213 12.13 16.13 -35.71
C ILE A 213 12.80 15.96 -34.34
N TYR A 214 13.29 17.04 -33.73
CA TYR A 214 13.90 16.98 -32.40
C TYR A 214 12.89 16.55 -31.32
N LYS A 215 11.65 17.03 -31.41
CA LYS A 215 10.58 16.66 -30.49
C LYS A 215 10.18 15.19 -30.65
N LEU A 216 10.06 14.70 -31.87
CA LEU A 216 9.79 13.27 -32.12
C LEU A 216 10.93 12.37 -31.63
N SER A 217 12.18 12.78 -31.86
CA SER A 217 13.36 12.04 -31.40
C SER A 217 13.47 12.00 -29.87
N SER A 218 13.21 13.12 -29.20
CA SER A 218 13.17 13.17 -27.73
C SER A 218 12.02 12.36 -27.13
N MET A 219 10.83 12.37 -27.77
CA MET A 219 9.71 11.50 -27.38
C MET A 219 10.03 10.01 -27.57
N ALA A 220 10.70 9.63 -28.65
CA ALA A 220 11.11 8.25 -28.90
C ALA A 220 12.17 7.79 -27.88
N ALA A 221 13.16 8.63 -27.57
CA ALA A 221 14.16 8.36 -26.54
C ALA A 221 13.53 8.25 -25.13
N GLY A 222 12.54 9.10 -24.82
CA GLY A 222 11.76 9.03 -23.59
C GLY A 222 11.02 7.70 -23.44
N ARG A 223 10.26 7.29 -24.48
CA ARG A 223 9.54 6.00 -24.49
C ARG A 223 10.46 4.79 -24.34
N SER A 224 11.67 4.83 -24.92
CA SER A 224 12.64 3.74 -24.76
C SER A 224 13.17 3.63 -23.33
N ARG A 225 13.39 4.75 -22.64
CA ARG A 225 13.81 4.75 -21.22
C ARG A 225 12.70 4.26 -20.31
N GLU A 226 11.47 4.72 -20.53
CA GLU A 226 10.29 4.26 -19.79
C GLU A 226 10.10 2.75 -19.94
N ALA A 227 10.17 2.21 -21.16
CA ALA A 227 10.04 0.78 -21.42
C ALA A 227 11.15 -0.08 -20.76
N LYS A 228 12.37 0.45 -20.63
CA LYS A 228 13.45 -0.23 -19.90
C LYS A 228 13.18 -0.24 -18.39
N ASN A 229 12.71 0.88 -17.85
CA ASN A 229 12.38 0.99 -16.43
C ASN A 229 11.19 0.09 -16.05
N THR A 230 10.15 0.01 -16.88
CA THR A 230 9.02 -0.88 -16.63
C THR A 230 9.44 -2.34 -16.61
N ARG A 231 10.27 -2.79 -17.56
CA ARG A 231 10.81 -4.16 -17.56
C ARG A 231 11.67 -4.47 -16.35
N SER A 232 12.49 -3.52 -15.90
CA SER A 232 13.30 -3.67 -14.69
C SER A 232 12.41 -3.84 -13.45
N LEU A 233 11.39 -2.98 -13.30
CA LEU A 233 10.43 -3.05 -12.19
C LEU A 233 9.61 -4.34 -12.22
N GLU A 234 9.19 -4.81 -13.41
CA GLU A 234 8.52 -6.10 -13.57
C GLU A 234 9.39 -7.27 -13.13
N SER A 235 10.70 -7.24 -13.46
CA SER A 235 11.63 -8.29 -13.03
C SER A 235 11.84 -8.31 -11.51
N GLU A 236 11.91 -7.14 -10.88
CA GLU A 236 12.03 -7.02 -9.43
C GLU A 236 10.75 -7.47 -8.71
N LEU A 237 9.57 -7.12 -9.26
CA LEU A 237 8.28 -7.60 -8.76
C LEU A 237 8.19 -9.13 -8.82
N GLN A 238 8.65 -9.76 -9.91
CA GLN A 238 8.68 -11.22 -10.02
C GLN A 238 9.61 -11.86 -8.99
N ALA A 239 10.80 -11.28 -8.77
CA ALA A 239 11.73 -11.75 -7.75
C ALA A 239 11.12 -11.67 -6.34
N LEU A 240 10.49 -10.53 -6.00
CA LEU A 240 9.83 -10.33 -4.71
C LEU A 240 8.61 -11.23 -4.51
N GLN A 241 7.87 -11.54 -5.58
CA GLN A 241 6.77 -12.50 -5.53
C GLN A 241 7.28 -13.91 -5.24
N LEU A 242 8.35 -14.33 -5.90
CA LEU A 242 8.95 -15.65 -5.69
C LEU A 242 9.54 -15.79 -4.28
N GLU A 243 10.15 -14.73 -3.76
CA GLU A 243 10.63 -14.70 -2.38
C GLU A 243 9.49 -14.75 -1.36
N ASN A 244 8.40 -14.01 -1.58
CA ASN A 244 7.21 -14.09 -0.72
C ASN A 244 6.61 -15.49 -0.71
N GLU A 245 6.49 -16.15 -1.86
CA GLU A 245 5.98 -17.53 -1.93
C GLU A 245 6.93 -18.54 -1.27
N ARG A 246 8.25 -18.31 -1.33
CA ARG A 246 9.22 -19.10 -0.58
C ARG A 246 9.03 -18.92 0.93
N LEU A 247 8.99 -17.69 1.40
CA LEU A 247 8.80 -17.37 2.83
C LEU A 247 7.47 -17.87 3.37
N LYS A 248 6.41 -17.83 2.55
CA LYS A 248 5.09 -18.38 2.91
C LYS A 248 5.17 -19.88 3.14
N ARG A 249 5.86 -20.63 2.27
CA ARG A 249 6.10 -22.06 2.44
C ARG A 249 6.92 -22.37 3.69
N GLU A 250 8.01 -21.63 3.92
CA GLU A 250 8.83 -21.78 5.13
C GLU A 250 8.04 -21.50 6.41
N LYS A 251 7.16 -20.49 6.40
CA LYS A 251 6.26 -20.20 7.51
C LYS A 251 5.26 -21.34 7.74
N GLU A 252 4.66 -21.88 6.68
CA GLU A 252 3.70 -22.99 6.78
C GLU A 252 4.35 -24.27 7.31
N GLU A 253 5.60 -24.54 6.92
CA GLU A 253 6.43 -25.63 7.46
C GLU A 253 6.71 -25.41 8.96
N LEU A 254 7.20 -24.23 9.34
CA LEU A 254 7.47 -23.90 10.74
C LEU A 254 6.23 -24.00 11.64
N VAL A 255 5.07 -23.54 11.15
CA VAL A 255 3.80 -23.66 11.88
C VAL A 255 3.39 -25.12 12.06
N ARG A 256 3.68 -25.98 11.06
CA ARG A 256 3.41 -27.42 11.15
C ARG A 256 4.30 -28.07 12.21
N ASP A 257 5.59 -27.79 12.19
CA ASP A 257 6.54 -28.34 13.17
C ASP A 257 6.19 -27.94 14.61
N ILE A 258 5.82 -26.66 14.83
CA ILE A 258 5.35 -26.19 16.14
C ILE A 258 4.07 -26.90 16.56
N LYS A 259 3.14 -27.13 15.62
CA LYS A 259 1.88 -27.83 15.91
C LYS A 259 2.13 -29.28 16.29
N ASP A 260 3.04 -29.97 15.61
CA ASP A 260 3.41 -31.35 15.89
C ASP A 260 4.08 -31.47 17.27
N MET A 261 5.01 -30.56 17.60
CA MET A 261 5.59 -30.46 18.95
C MET A 261 4.53 -30.19 20.03
N THR A 262 3.57 -29.31 19.74
CA THR A 262 2.45 -29.00 20.66
C THR A 262 1.54 -30.22 20.86
N GLN A 263 1.32 -31.02 19.82
CA GLN A 263 0.55 -32.27 19.94
C GLN A 263 1.27 -33.30 20.81
N HIS A 264 2.59 -33.46 20.66
CA HIS A 264 3.38 -34.32 21.55
C HIS A 264 3.30 -33.89 23.01
N LEU A 265 3.42 -32.57 23.27
CA LEU A 265 3.24 -31.98 24.60
C LEU A 265 1.85 -32.27 25.17
N ASN A 266 0.81 -32.05 24.36
CA ASN A 266 -0.57 -32.26 24.81
C ASN A 266 -0.86 -33.74 25.08
N HIS A 267 -0.37 -34.65 24.23
CA HIS A 267 -0.52 -36.10 24.44
C HIS A 267 0.21 -36.56 25.72
N PHE A 268 1.38 -35.99 25.99
CA PHE A 268 2.12 -36.27 27.23
C PHE A 268 1.34 -35.79 28.46
N ILE A 269 0.86 -34.53 28.46
CA ILE A 269 0.13 -33.95 29.59
C ILE A 269 -1.21 -34.67 29.87
N ILE A 270 -1.91 -35.13 28.82
CA ILE A 270 -3.20 -35.81 28.95
C ILE A 270 -3.03 -37.29 29.35
N SER A 271 -1.86 -37.89 29.12
CA SER A 271 -1.61 -39.29 29.49
C SER A 271 -1.61 -39.48 31.01
N SER A 272 -1.90 -40.71 31.48
CA SER A 272 -1.94 -41.01 32.91
C SER A 272 -0.58 -40.78 33.58
N ASP A 273 -0.54 -40.44 34.87
CA ASP A 273 0.73 -40.18 35.58
C ASP A 273 1.73 -41.35 35.48
N ILE A 274 1.22 -42.58 35.46
CA ILE A 274 2.04 -43.80 35.27
C ILE A 274 2.61 -43.86 33.84
N ASP A 275 1.81 -43.51 32.84
CA ASP A 275 2.27 -43.45 31.45
C ASP A 275 3.23 -42.29 31.20
N GLN A 276 3.03 -41.15 31.86
CA GLN A 276 3.94 -40.01 31.82
C GLN A 276 5.32 -40.40 32.33
N ILE A 277 5.40 -41.06 33.50
CA ILE A 277 6.67 -41.53 34.06
C ILE A 277 7.34 -42.56 33.13
N ARG A 278 6.56 -43.47 32.55
CA ARG A 278 7.09 -44.52 31.67
C ARG A 278 7.56 -43.99 30.31
N LYS A 279 6.87 -43.00 29.75
CA LYS A 279 7.15 -42.43 28.43
C LYS A 279 8.05 -41.18 28.49
N LEU A 280 8.38 -40.67 29.68
CA LEU A 280 9.23 -39.50 29.86
C LEU A 280 10.56 -39.58 29.06
N PRO A 281 11.29 -40.71 29.05
CA PRO A 281 12.54 -40.80 28.28
C PRO A 281 12.30 -40.65 26.76
N THR A 282 11.24 -41.27 26.25
CA THR A 282 10.87 -41.21 24.83
C THR A 282 10.41 -39.82 24.44
N PHE A 283 9.54 -39.20 25.26
CA PHE A 283 9.09 -37.83 25.09
C PHE A 283 10.25 -36.83 25.04
N VAL A 284 11.23 -36.96 25.95
CA VAL A 284 12.43 -36.11 25.94
C VAL A 284 13.24 -36.29 24.65
N GLN A 285 13.34 -37.52 24.14
CA GLN A 285 14.05 -37.80 22.89
C GLN A 285 13.31 -37.21 21.68
N ASP A 286 11.99 -37.33 21.63
CA ASP A 286 11.16 -36.78 20.57
C ASP A 286 11.24 -35.24 20.57
N CYS A 287 11.17 -34.60 21.74
CA CYS A 287 11.38 -33.15 21.87
C CYS A 287 12.78 -32.72 21.39
N LYS A 288 13.83 -33.50 21.67
CA LYS A 288 15.18 -33.18 21.16
C LYS A 288 15.26 -33.25 19.65
N ILE A 289 14.61 -34.25 19.03
CA ILE A 289 14.57 -34.41 17.58
C ILE A 289 13.81 -33.24 16.94
N GLU A 290 12.65 -32.89 17.47
CA GLU A 290 11.85 -31.77 16.95
C GLU A 290 12.56 -30.43 17.13
N LEU A 291 13.21 -30.20 18.28
CA LEU A 291 14.01 -28.99 18.49
C LEU A 291 15.26 -28.95 17.60
N TYR A 292 15.85 -30.11 17.25
CA TYR A 292 16.96 -30.18 16.29
C TYR A 292 16.50 -29.80 14.87
N LYS A 293 15.33 -30.30 14.43
CA LYS A 293 14.72 -29.92 13.14
C LYS A 293 14.46 -28.41 13.07
N LEU A 294 13.97 -27.83 14.16
CA LEU A 294 13.74 -26.38 14.29
C LEU A 294 15.03 -25.55 14.39
N GLY A 295 16.21 -26.18 14.47
CA GLY A 295 17.49 -25.49 14.69
C GLY A 295 17.63 -24.88 16.09
N LEU A 296 16.76 -25.25 17.04
CA LEU A 296 16.72 -24.76 18.41
C LEU A 296 17.53 -25.61 19.39
N PHE A 297 17.99 -26.78 18.96
CA PHE A 297 18.82 -27.68 19.76
C PHE A 297 20.02 -28.15 18.96
N ASN A 298 21.23 -27.74 19.35
CA ASN A 298 22.48 -28.32 18.87
C ASN A 298 23.19 -28.96 20.06
N ALA A 299 23.46 -30.27 19.97
CA ALA A 299 24.01 -31.07 21.06
C ALA A 299 25.44 -30.68 21.51
N GLN A 300 26.07 -29.70 20.85
CA GLN A 300 27.45 -29.29 21.12
C GLN A 300 27.60 -28.02 21.97
N ASP A 301 26.57 -27.21 22.20
CA ASP A 301 26.74 -25.96 22.94
C ASP A 301 25.64 -25.70 23.97
N GLY A 302 25.97 -25.92 25.25
CA GLY A 302 25.21 -25.44 26.40
C GLY A 302 25.23 -23.90 26.57
N LYS A 303 25.47 -23.15 25.48
CA LYS A 303 25.60 -21.69 25.44
C LYS A 303 24.88 -21.04 24.25
N MET A 304 23.85 -21.69 23.68
CA MET A 304 23.08 -21.04 22.60
C MET A 304 22.21 -19.92 23.17
N LYS A 305 22.60 -18.66 22.92
CA LYS A 305 21.77 -17.48 23.21
C LYS A 305 20.76 -17.33 22.09
N ILE A 306 19.53 -17.76 22.35
CA ILE A 306 18.40 -17.52 21.45
C ILE A 306 18.07 -16.02 21.55
N MET A 307 18.31 -15.29 20.47
CA MET A 307 17.87 -13.90 20.34
C MET A 307 16.72 -13.84 19.33
N VAL A 308 15.64 -13.20 19.74
CA VAL A 308 14.52 -12.86 18.87
C VAL A 308 14.77 -11.43 18.38
N ASP A 309 14.94 -11.25 17.07
CA ASP A 309 15.05 -9.91 16.48
C ASP A 309 13.75 -9.13 16.74
N ARG A 310 13.78 -7.80 16.63
CA ARG A 310 12.61 -6.89 16.75
C ARG A 310 11.48 -7.21 15.77
N ARG A 311 11.71 -8.11 14.81
CA ARG A 311 10.75 -8.63 13.84
C ARG A 311 10.21 -10.03 14.18
N GLY A 312 10.56 -10.60 15.33
CA GLY A 312 10.08 -11.92 15.78
C GLY A 312 10.83 -13.11 15.15
N GLN A 313 11.92 -12.87 14.42
CA GLN A 313 12.70 -13.93 13.80
C GLN A 313 13.73 -14.49 14.79
N VAL A 314 13.73 -15.81 14.97
CA VAL A 314 14.63 -16.50 15.90
C VAL A 314 15.99 -16.66 15.22
N MET A 315 17.03 -16.07 15.79
CA MET A 315 18.40 -16.25 15.33
C MET A 315 19.22 -17.05 16.34
N THR A 316 20.01 -17.98 15.83
CA THR A 316 21.07 -18.65 16.57
C THR A 316 22.37 -17.86 16.39
N VAL A 317 22.93 -17.34 17.48
CA VAL A 317 24.23 -16.69 17.47
C VAL A 317 25.26 -17.69 17.97
N THR A 318 26.14 -18.13 17.07
CA THR A 318 27.38 -18.84 17.45
C THR A 318 28.39 -17.78 17.92
N PRO A 319 29.24 -18.08 18.94
CA PRO A 319 30.25 -17.14 19.43
C PRO A 319 31.22 -16.64 18.36
#